data_AF-A0A1Q6R3E6-F1
#
_entry.id   AF-A0A1Q6R3E6-F1
#
_cell.length_a   1.000
_cell.length_b   1.000
_cell.length_c   1.000
_cell.angle_alpha   90.00
_cell.angle_beta   90.00
_cell.angle_gamma   90.00
#
_symmetry.space_group_name_H-M   'P 1'
#
loop_
_entity.id
_entity.type
_entity.pdbx_description
1 polymer ?
#
loop_
_entity_poly.entity_id
_entity_poly.type
_entity_poly.pdbx_seq_one_letter_code
_entity_poly.pdbx_strand_id
1 'polypeptide(L)'
;MNWKFAGDRPVYQQIMAAIRGAILKGELPPGGKVPSVRDLAAQAQVNPNTMQRALTELEREGLLVSGGTSGRSVTQDEAVLVAMREQTLEELARECAEKFMTFGVTPTQAAQLLLGLETKKEE
;
A
#
# COMPACT_ATOMS: atom_id res chain seq x y z
N MET A 1 -9.31 6.92 -0.22
CA MET A 1 -8.93 5.53 -0.49
C MET A 1 -9.86 4.84 -1.48
N ASN A 2 -9.28 4.20 -2.49
CA ASN A 2 -9.97 3.36 -3.47
C ASN A 2 -9.70 1.88 -3.13
N TRP A 3 -10.73 1.12 -2.79
CA TRP A 3 -10.60 -0.29 -2.39
C TRP A 3 -10.87 -1.19 -3.59
N LYS A 4 -9.83 -1.88 -4.08
CA LYS A 4 -9.95 -2.91 -5.11
C LYS A 4 -9.21 -4.14 -4.65
N PHE A 5 -9.93 -5.25 -4.52
CA PHE A 5 -9.37 -6.51 -4.05
C PHE A 5 -9.38 -7.56 -5.16
N ALA A 6 -8.25 -8.23 -5.34
CA ALA A 6 -8.07 -9.36 -6.26
C ALA A 6 -8.00 -10.69 -5.48
N GLY A 7 -8.27 -11.81 -6.17
CA GLY A 7 -8.28 -13.15 -5.56
C GLY A 7 -6.91 -13.83 -5.46
N ASP A 8 -5.83 -13.11 -5.79
CA ASP A 8 -4.47 -13.62 -5.90
C ASP A 8 -3.68 -13.58 -4.58
N ARG A 9 -4.13 -12.81 -3.59
CA ARG A 9 -3.48 -12.71 -2.28
C ARG A 9 -4.46 -12.44 -1.14
N PRO A 10 -4.11 -12.77 0.12
CA PRO A 10 -4.98 -12.51 1.28
C PRO A 10 -5.46 -11.06 1.38
N VAL A 11 -6.75 -10.86 1.65
CA VAL A 11 -7.40 -9.54 1.70
C VAL A 11 -6.71 -8.59 2.70
N TYR A 12 -6.25 -9.08 3.85
CA TYR A 12 -5.57 -8.22 4.82
C TYR A 12 -4.27 -7.61 4.28
N GLN A 13 -3.50 -8.34 3.46
CA GLN A 13 -2.30 -7.80 2.81
C GLN A 13 -2.65 -6.74 1.76
N GLN A 14 -3.80 -6.90 1.09
CA GLN A 14 -4.30 -5.90 0.16
C GLN A 14 -4.74 -4.62 0.87
N ILE A 15 -5.37 -4.74 2.02
CA ILE A 15 -5.70 -3.60 2.89
C ILE A 15 -4.41 -2.88 3.31
N MET A 16 -3.39 -3.62 3.76
CA MET A 16 -2.09 -3.03 4.13
C MET A 16 -1.49 -2.23 2.98
N ALA A 17 -1.44 -2.78 1.77
CA ALA A 17 -0.93 -2.09 0.59
C ALA A 17 -1.75 -0.84 0.24
N ALA A 18 -3.08 -0.88 0.37
CA ALA A 18 -3.94 0.27 0.13
C ALA A 18 -3.68 1.40 1.14
N ILE A 19 -3.45 1.06 2.42
CA ILE A 19 -3.10 2.03 3.46
C ILE A 19 -1.72 2.63 3.21
N ARG A 20 -0.70 1.82 2.87
CA ARG A 20 0.63 2.34 2.47
C ARG A 20 0.50 3.31 1.30
N GLY A 21 -0.27 2.95 0.27
CA GLY A 21 -0.54 3.81 -0.87
C GLY A 21 -1.23 5.12 -0.49
N ALA A 22 -2.16 5.11 0.48
CA ALA A 22 -2.80 6.31 0.99
C ALA A 22 -1.82 7.22 1.74
N ILE A 23 -0.89 6.65 2.50
CA ILE A 23 0.19 7.40 3.17
C ILE A 23 1.11 8.04 2.11
N LEU A 24 1.55 7.27 1.11
CA LEU A 24 2.43 7.76 0.04
C LEU A 24 1.81 8.88 -0.81
N LYS A 25 0.47 8.86 -0.97
CA LYS A 25 -0.29 9.92 -1.66
C LYS A 25 -0.57 11.14 -0.78
N GLY A 26 -0.27 11.08 0.52
CA GLY A 26 -0.60 12.12 1.49
C GLY A 26 -2.07 12.16 1.91
N GLU A 27 -2.90 11.18 1.51
CA GLU A 27 -4.28 11.04 1.99
C GLU A 27 -4.31 10.73 3.50
N LEU A 28 -3.29 10.03 3.99
CA LEU A 28 -3.01 9.82 5.41
C LEU A 28 -1.63 10.41 5.75
N PRO A 29 -1.55 11.70 6.15
CA PRO A 29 -0.28 12.33 6.45
C PRO A 29 0.37 11.75 7.72
N PRO A 30 1.69 11.90 7.91
CA PRO A 30 2.37 11.57 9.16
C PRO A 30 1.69 12.23 10.37
N GLY A 31 1.48 11.47 11.45
CA GLY A 31 0.70 11.93 12.63
C GLY A 31 -0.82 12.01 12.39
N GLY A 32 -1.28 11.84 11.16
CA GLY A 32 -2.70 11.86 10.80
C GLY A 32 -3.46 10.70 11.44
N LYS A 33 -4.68 10.98 11.91
CA LYS A 33 -5.57 9.96 12.49
C LYS A 33 -6.02 8.97 11.41
N VAL A 34 -5.88 7.69 11.73
CA VAL A 34 -6.41 6.59 10.92
C VAL A 34 -7.88 6.36 11.33
N PRO A 35 -8.82 6.25 10.37
CA PRO A 35 -10.21 5.96 10.70
C PRO A 35 -10.36 4.64 11.45
N SER A 36 -11.47 4.47 12.17
CA SER A 36 -11.66 3.29 13.02
C SER A 36 -11.72 2.01 12.18
N VAL A 37 -11.46 0.87 12.83
CA VAL A 37 -11.60 -0.46 12.21
C VAL A 37 -12.98 -0.63 11.59
N ARG A 38 -14.03 -0.18 12.28
CA ARG A 38 -15.41 -0.29 11.81
C ARG A 38 -15.65 0.57 10.57
N ASP A 39 -15.15 1.81 10.58
CA ASP A 39 -15.32 2.72 9.46
C ASP A 39 -14.59 2.21 8.22
N LEU A 40 -13.31 1.82 8.38
CA LEU A 40 -12.52 1.28 7.27
C LEU A 40 -13.09 -0.04 6.76
N ALA A 41 -13.55 -0.93 7.65
CA ALA A 41 -14.17 -2.19 7.24
C ALA A 41 -15.46 -1.97 6.46
N ALA A 42 -16.30 -1.01 6.87
CA ALA A 42 -17.51 -0.64 6.16
C ALA A 42 -17.20 -0.02 4.79
N GLN A 43 -16.24 0.91 4.72
CA GLN A 43 -15.81 1.53 3.46
C GLN A 43 -15.23 0.52 2.48
N ALA A 44 -14.42 -0.42 2.97
CA ALA A 44 -13.79 -1.45 2.15
C ALA A 44 -14.71 -2.66 1.89
N GLN A 45 -15.88 -2.74 2.54
CA GLN A 45 -16.79 -3.89 2.52
C GLN A 45 -16.09 -5.21 2.88
N VAL A 46 -15.23 -5.18 3.90
CA VAL A 46 -14.49 -6.36 4.39
C VAL A 46 -14.92 -6.74 5.80
N ASN A 47 -14.59 -7.97 6.21
CA ASN A 47 -14.78 -8.40 7.59
C ASN A 47 -13.96 -7.49 8.55
N PRO A 48 -14.57 -6.94 9.62
CA PRO A 48 -13.87 -6.12 10.61
C PRO A 48 -12.64 -6.79 11.23
N ASN A 49 -12.64 -8.11 11.40
CA ASN A 49 -11.46 -8.84 11.90
C ASN A 49 -10.32 -8.85 10.89
N THR A 50 -10.61 -8.88 9.59
CA THR A 50 -9.62 -8.77 8.53
C THR A 50 -9.00 -7.37 8.49
N MET A 51 -9.82 -6.34 8.66
CA MET A 51 -9.34 -4.95 8.80
C MET A 51 -8.49 -4.77 10.07
N GLN A 52 -8.96 -5.31 11.21
CA GLN A 52 -8.21 -5.27 12.46
C GLN A 52 -6.85 -5.95 12.32
N ARG A 53 -6.80 -7.13 11.67
CA ARG A 53 -5.54 -7.82 11.38
C ARG A 53 -4.59 -6.94 10.57
N ALA A 54 -5.07 -6.33 9.49
CA ALA A 54 -4.24 -5.44 8.66
C ALA A 54 -3.67 -4.26 9.46
N LEU A 55 -4.50 -3.58 10.27
CA LEU A 55 -4.04 -2.46 11.08
C LEU A 55 -3.04 -2.89 12.15
N THR A 56 -3.25 -4.03 12.80
CA THR A 56 -2.31 -4.57 13.80
C THR A 56 -0.97 -4.95 13.20
N GLU A 57 -0.95 -5.50 11.98
CA GLU A 57 0.31 -5.79 11.29
C GLU A 57 1.06 -4.49 10.95
N LEU A 58 0.37 -3.44 10.49
CA LEU A 58 0.99 -2.13 10.26
C LEU A 58 1.48 -1.46 11.55
N GLU A 59 0.79 -1.68 12.68
CA GLU A 59 1.29 -1.27 14.00
C GLU A 59 2.57 -2.03 14.38
N ARG A 60 2.61 -3.35 14.12
CA ARG A 60 3.81 -4.17 14.40
C ARG A 60 5.02 -3.72 13.59
N GLU A 61 4.79 -3.24 12.38
CA GLU A 61 5.84 -2.66 11.53
C GLU A 61 6.22 -1.22 11.93
N GLY A 62 5.57 -0.64 12.93
CA GLY A 62 5.82 0.72 13.38
C GLY A 62 5.27 1.82 12.45
N LEU A 63 4.54 1.45 11.40
CA LEU A 63 3.94 2.42 10.47
C LEU A 63 2.72 3.11 11.09
N LEU A 64 1.99 2.40 11.93
CA LEU A 64 0.89 2.93 12.73
C LEU A 64 1.24 2.94 14.21
N VAL A 65 0.77 3.97 14.92
CA VAL A 65 0.97 4.14 16.35
C VAL A 65 -0.40 4.13 17.04
N SER A 66 -0.53 3.35 18.10
CA SER A 66 -1.73 3.32 18.93
C SER A 66 -1.75 4.52 19.88
N GLY A 67 -2.82 5.30 19.85
CA GLY A 67 -3.11 6.39 20.78
C GLY A 67 -4.08 6.00 21.90
N GLY A 68 -4.26 4.70 22.17
CA GLY A 68 -5.20 4.20 23.17
C GLY A 68 -6.65 4.58 22.82
N THR A 69 -7.30 5.37 23.68
CA THR A 69 -8.67 5.86 23.47
C THR A 69 -8.81 6.80 22.27
N SER A 70 -7.70 7.39 21.81
CA SER A 70 -7.69 8.34 20.68
C SER A 70 -7.70 7.66 19.31
N GLY A 71 -7.60 6.33 19.26
CA GLY A 71 -7.48 5.57 18.02
C GLY A 71 -6.03 5.48 17.53
N ARG A 72 -5.84 5.21 16.24
CA ARG A 72 -4.52 5.02 15.62
C ARG A 72 -4.11 6.26 14.84
N SER A 73 -2.81 6.51 14.72
CA SER A 73 -2.25 7.51 13.83
C SER A 73 -1.12 6.95 13.00
N VAL A 74 -0.82 7.57 11.86
CA VAL A 74 0.39 7.28 11.10
C VAL A 74 1.62 7.72 11.90
N THR A 75 2.70 6.95 11.84
CA THR A 75 3.97 7.33 12.47
C THR A 75 4.48 8.67 11.93
N GLN A 76 5.22 9.39 12.78
CA GLN A 76 5.99 10.58 12.39
C GLN A 76 7.48 10.27 12.24
N ASP A 77 7.88 9.01 12.43
CA ASP A 77 9.25 8.57 12.23
C ASP A 77 9.57 8.55 10.73
N GLU A 78 10.39 9.51 10.30
CA GLU A 78 10.78 9.67 8.91
C GLU A 78 11.57 8.46 8.39
N ALA A 79 12.38 7.80 9.24
CA ALA A 79 13.13 6.62 8.82
C ALA A 79 12.19 5.46 8.46
N VAL A 80 11.11 5.26 9.24
CA VAL A 80 10.09 4.25 8.94
C VAL A 80 9.33 4.58 7.65
N LEU A 81 9.00 5.85 7.44
CA LEU A 81 8.28 6.29 6.23
C LEU A 81 9.12 6.13 4.96
N VAL A 82 10.42 6.48 5.03
CA VAL A 82 11.36 6.28 3.93
C VAL A 82 11.53 4.80 3.62
N ALA A 83 11.79 3.97 4.63
CA ALA A 83 11.93 2.52 4.46
C ALA A 83 10.66 1.89 3.86
N MET A 84 9.48 2.29 4.35
CA MET A 84 8.19 1.83 3.80
C MET A 84 8.03 2.19 2.33
N ARG A 85 8.43 3.41 1.93
CA ARG A 85 8.37 3.87 0.54
C ARG A 85 9.29 3.05 -0.35
N GLU A 86 10.54 2.87 0.05
CA GLU A 86 11.53 2.08 -0.71
C GLU A 86 11.04 0.64 -0.89
N GLN A 87 10.64 -0.02 0.20
CA GLN A 87 10.11 -1.38 0.15
C GLN A 87 8.89 -1.50 -0.77
N THR A 88 7.94 -0.55 -0.68
CA THR A 88 6.73 -0.58 -1.52
C THR A 88 7.07 -0.44 -3.01
N LEU A 89 8.06 0.41 -3.35
CA LEU A 89 8.49 0.60 -4.73
C LEU A 89 9.27 -0.61 -5.26
N GLU A 90 10.13 -1.22 -4.44
CA GLU A 90 10.84 -2.44 -4.79
C GLU A 90 9.89 -3.62 -5.01
N GLU A 91 8.89 -3.81 -4.15
CA GLU A 91 7.86 -4.83 -4.32
C GLU A 91 7.08 -4.63 -5.62
N LEU A 92 6.71 -3.39 -5.94
CA LEU A 92 6.02 -3.07 -7.19
C LEU A 92 6.91 -3.34 -8.42
N ALA A 93 8.19 -2.95 -8.35
CA ALA A 93 9.13 -3.21 -9.43
C ALA A 93 9.33 -4.72 -9.66
N ARG A 94 9.42 -5.49 -8.57
CA ARG A 94 9.52 -6.96 -8.62
C ARG A 94 8.27 -7.58 -9.24
N GLU A 95 7.09 -7.22 -8.76
CA GLU A 95 5.82 -7.74 -9.28
C GLU A 95 5.65 -7.41 -10.77
N CYS A 96 6.05 -6.21 -11.18
CA CYS A 96 6.07 -5.81 -12.58
C CYS A 96 7.03 -6.68 -13.40
N ALA A 97 8.26 -6.86 -12.92
CA ALA A 97 9.26 -7.68 -13.60
C ALA A 97 8.80 -9.14 -13.74
N GLU A 98 8.25 -9.73 -12.68
CA GLU A 98 7.70 -11.10 -12.69
C GLU A 98 6.59 -11.24 -13.73
N LYS A 99 5.66 -10.28 -13.81
CA LYS A 99 4.58 -10.28 -14.83
C LYS A 99 5.14 -10.25 -16.24
N PHE A 100 6.14 -9.41 -16.53
CA PHE A 100 6.78 -9.38 -17.85
C PHE A 100 7.55 -10.68 -18.17
N MET A 101 8.23 -11.25 -17.18
CA MET A 101 8.96 -12.51 -17.35
C MET A 101 8.04 -13.67 -17.73
N THR A 102 6.78 -13.68 -17.28
CA THR A 102 5.81 -14.72 -17.71
C THR A 102 5.56 -14.73 -19.22
N PHE A 103 5.82 -13.61 -19.91
CA PHE A 103 5.74 -13.47 -21.36
C PHE A 103 7.11 -13.54 -22.07
N GLY A 104 8.16 -13.96 -21.34
CA GLY A 104 9.52 -14.04 -21.88
C GLY A 104 10.21 -12.68 -22.05
N VAL A 105 9.67 -11.63 -21.44
CA VAL A 105 10.23 -10.27 -21.51
C VAL A 105 11.14 -10.03 -20.32
N THR A 106 12.39 -9.66 -20.57
CA THR A 106 13.37 -9.35 -19.52
C THR A 106 13.07 -8.00 -18.85
N PRO A 107 13.55 -7.74 -17.61
CA PRO A 107 13.39 -6.44 -16.96
C PRO A 107 13.91 -5.27 -17.79
N THR A 108 15.01 -5.46 -18.53
CA THR A 108 15.56 -4.44 -19.43
C THR A 108 14.61 -4.11 -20.57
N GLN A 109 14.00 -5.12 -21.20
CA GLN A 109 12.99 -4.92 -22.26
C GLN A 109 11.70 -4.31 -21.70
N ALA A 110 11.27 -4.73 -20.50
CA ALA A 110 10.14 -4.14 -19.80
C ALA A 110 10.37 -2.64 -19.52
N ALA A 111 11.57 -2.26 -19.08
CA ALA A 111 11.93 -0.86 -18.87
C ALA A 111 11.85 -0.04 -20.17
N GLN A 112 12.32 -0.59 -21.30
CA GLN A 112 12.19 0.07 -22.61
C GLN A 112 10.71 0.28 -23.00
N LEU A 113 9.84 -0.70 -22.74
CA LEU A 113 8.40 -0.57 -23.00
C LEU A 113 7.77 0.52 -22.11
N LEU A 114 8.15 0.60 -20.83
CA LEU A 114 7.66 1.62 -19.89
C LEU A 114 8.08 3.03 -20.31
N LEU A 115 9.34 3.21 -20.74
CA LEU A 115 9.82 4.50 -21.29
C LEU A 115 9.02 4.95 -22.52
N GLY A 116 8.56 4.00 -23.34
CA GLY A 116 7.68 4.26 -24.48
C GLY A 116 6.26 4.70 -24.12
N LEU A 117 5.82 4.55 -22.86
CA LEU A 117 4.51 5.03 -22.40
C LEU A 117 4.55 6.51 -21.99
N GLU A 118 5.70 7.00 -21.53
CA GLU A 118 5.89 8.42 -21.15
C GLU A 118 5.76 9.34 -22.38
N THR A 119 6.12 8.85 -23.56
CA THR A 119 6.08 9.58 -24.83
C THR A 119 4.70 9.61 -25.50
N LYS A 120 3.73 8.80 -25.05
CA LYS A 120 2.38 8.73 -25.65
C LYS A 120 1.29 9.50 -24.87
N LYS A 121 1.66 10.22 -23.82
CA LYS A 121 0.70 10.94 -22.95
C LYS A 121 0.33 12.35 -23.43
N GLU A 122 0.79 12.75 -24.62
CA GLU A 122 0.44 14.00 -25.29
C GLU A 122 -0.27 13.73 -26.64
N GLU A 123 -1.48 13.14 -26.62
CA GLU A 123 -2.48 13.28 -27.71
C GLU A 123 -3.89 13.27 -27.11
#